data_AF-A0A2D5YRD4-F1
#
_entry.id   AF-A0A2D5YRD4-F1
#
_cell.length_a   1.000
_cell.length_b   1.000
_cell.length_c   1.000
_cell.angle_alpha   90.00
_cell.angle_beta   90.00
_cell.angle_gamma   90.00
#
_symmetry.space_group_name_H-M   'P 1'
#
loop_
_entity.id
_entity.type
_entity.pdbx_description
1 polymer ?
#
loop_
_entity_poly.entity_id
_entity_poly.type
_entity_poly.pdbx_seq_one_letter_code
_entity_poly.pdbx_strand_id
1 'polypeptide(L)'
;MNEEIKNKDVVVKKKRGRRPKDTKVEYELNMEQTKFFVDLSKEKDDLKKIQELLIESNEKNHGREVLFKDIALYAISKLTKKDIEKIQENSLTEMEKVERSLEEYNQKNGTKLNLGEYLLKKLNLN
;
A
#
# COMPACT_ATOMS: atom_id res chain seq x y z
N MET A 1 -0.60 -43.29 9.32
CA MET A 1 -1.13 -42.38 8.28
C MET A 1 -2.51 -41.95 8.71
N ASN A 2 -2.81 -40.72 9.10
CA ASN A 2 -2.07 -39.47 9.09
C ASN A 2 -2.37 -38.74 10.40
N GLU A 3 -1.32 -38.25 11.05
CA GLU A 3 -1.40 -37.35 12.19
C GLU A 3 -1.82 -35.97 11.69
N GLU A 4 -2.99 -35.51 12.10
CA GLU A 4 -3.37 -34.10 12.03
C GLU A 4 -2.61 -33.34 13.12
N ILE A 5 -1.47 -32.73 12.77
CA ILE A 5 -0.80 -31.77 13.63
C ILE A 5 -1.57 -30.44 13.55
N LYS A 6 -2.53 -30.28 14.48
CA LYS A 6 -3.12 -28.99 14.83
C LYS A 6 -2.09 -28.17 15.62
N ASN A 7 -1.25 -27.40 14.94
CA ASN A 7 -0.56 -26.29 15.58
C ASN A 7 -1.55 -25.12 15.73
N LYS A 8 -2.30 -25.16 16.85
CA LYS A 8 -2.92 -23.97 17.43
C LYS A 8 -1.80 -23.14 18.05
N ASP A 9 -1.18 -22.28 17.27
CA ASP A 9 -0.37 -21.21 17.83
C ASP A 9 -1.29 -20.26 18.59
N VAL A 10 -1.24 -20.39 19.91
CA VAL A 10 -1.94 -19.55 20.87
C VAL A 10 -1.38 -18.14 20.73
N VAL A 11 -2.05 -17.29 19.94
CA VAL A 11 -1.73 -15.86 19.86
C VAL A 11 -2.10 -15.22 21.19
N VAL A 12 -1.12 -15.17 22.10
CA VAL A 12 -1.18 -14.43 23.34
C VAL A 12 -1.34 -12.94 23.00
N LYS A 13 -2.58 -12.43 23.05
CA LYS A 13 -2.88 -11.00 22.92
C LYS A 13 -2.20 -10.23 24.05
N LYS A 14 -0.98 -9.73 23.82
CA LYS A 14 -0.30 -8.82 24.76
C LYS A 14 -1.11 -7.52 24.89
N LYS A 15 -1.40 -7.12 26.13
CA LYS A 15 -2.06 -5.85 26.46
C LYS A 15 -1.30 -4.67 25.82
N ARG A 16 -2.05 -3.66 25.34
CA ARG A 16 -1.53 -2.44 24.71
C ARG A 16 -0.68 -1.63 25.70
N GLY A 17 0.63 -1.92 25.73
CA GLY A 17 1.64 -1.05 26.31
C GLY A 17 2.16 -0.05 25.27
N ARG A 18 2.78 1.04 25.74
CA ARG A 18 3.50 2.00 24.89
C ARG A 18 4.69 1.28 24.25
N ARG A 19 4.68 1.15 22.91
CA ARG A 19 5.76 0.50 22.17
C ARG A 19 7.02 1.39 22.18
N PRO A 20 8.23 0.80 22.23
CA PRO A 20 9.49 1.54 22.08
C PRO A 20 9.55 2.27 20.73
N LYS A 21 10.26 3.40 20.68
CA LYS A 21 10.25 4.33 19.55
C LYS A 21 10.95 3.80 18.28
N ASP A 22 11.76 2.74 18.40
CA ASP A 22 12.68 2.30 17.34
C ASP A 22 12.44 0.85 16.84
N THR A 23 11.30 0.24 17.17
CA THR A 23 10.99 -1.11 16.65
C THR A 23 10.34 -1.00 15.27
N LYS A 24 11.05 -1.44 14.21
CA LYS A 24 10.43 -1.69 12.90
C LYS A 24 9.30 -2.71 13.09
N VAL A 25 8.07 -2.26 12.90
CA VAL A 25 6.90 -3.13 12.93
C VAL A 25 6.90 -3.88 11.60
N GLU A 26 7.20 -5.18 11.64
CA GLU A 26 6.96 -6.03 10.47
C GLU A 26 5.47 -5.98 10.13
N TYR A 27 5.17 -5.89 8.84
CA TYR A 27 3.80 -5.87 8.38
C TYR A 27 3.18 -7.26 8.57
N GLU A 28 2.34 -7.40 9.59
CA GLU A 28 1.52 -8.59 9.81
C GLU A 28 0.08 -8.31 9.36
N LEU A 29 -0.34 -8.95 8.27
CA LEU A 29 -1.74 -8.90 7.83
C LEU A 29 -2.60 -9.79 8.73
N ASN A 30 -3.66 -9.22 9.29
CA ASN A 30 -4.67 -10.00 9.99
C ASN A 30 -5.55 -10.76 8.99
N MET A 31 -5.25 -12.04 8.79
CA MET A 31 -5.99 -12.92 7.88
C MET A 31 -7.46 -13.16 8.30
N GLU A 32 -7.84 -12.87 9.55
CA GLU A 32 -9.23 -12.98 10.03
C GLU A 32 -10.05 -11.73 9.74
N GLN A 33 -9.44 -10.63 9.27
CA GLN A 33 -10.15 -9.39 8.97
C GLN A 33 -11.04 -9.56 7.74
N THR A 34 -12.36 -9.47 7.96
CA THR A 34 -13.37 -9.61 6.90
C THR A 34 -13.98 -8.29 6.45
N LYS A 35 -13.81 -7.21 7.22
CA LYS A 35 -14.36 -5.88 6.93
C LYS A 35 -13.25 -4.90 6.61
N PHE A 36 -13.43 -4.16 5.52
CA PHE A 36 -12.57 -3.06 5.10
C PHE A 36 -13.45 -1.82 4.92
N PHE A 37 -12.99 -0.69 5.43
CA PHE A 37 -13.64 0.61 5.27
C PHE A 37 -12.61 1.59 4.72
N VAL A 38 -13.03 2.44 3.79
CA VAL A 38 -12.21 3.51 3.24
C VAL A 38 -12.84 4.82 3.73
N ASP A 39 -12.07 5.61 4.48
CA ASP A 39 -12.46 6.96 4.87
C ASP A 39 -11.94 7.92 3.80
N LEU A 40 -12.85 8.72 3.23
CA LEU A 40 -12.57 9.70 2.18
C LEU A 40 -12.92 11.12 2.66
N SER A 41 -13.05 11.32 3.97
CA SER A 41 -13.47 12.60 4.55
C SER A 41 -12.48 13.74 4.26
N LYS A 42 -11.22 13.43 3.97
CA LYS A 42 -10.16 14.40 3.66
C LYS A 42 -9.85 14.47 2.16
N GLU A 43 -10.17 13.43 1.40
CA GLU A 43 -9.87 13.25 -0.02
C GLU A 43 -11.06 13.63 -0.89
N LYS A 44 -11.44 14.90 -0.90
CA LYS A 44 -12.66 15.39 -1.59
C LYS A 44 -12.68 15.06 -3.09
N ASP A 45 -11.54 15.16 -3.76
CA ASP A 45 -11.45 14.89 -5.20
C ASP A 45 -11.66 13.41 -5.51
N ASP A 46 -11.09 12.51 -4.70
CA ASP A 46 -11.25 11.07 -4.90
C ASP A 46 -12.66 10.61 -4.50
N LEU A 47 -13.24 11.22 -3.46
CA LEU A 47 -14.65 11.03 -3.12
C LEU A 47 -15.56 11.38 -4.30
N LYS A 48 -15.33 12.53 -4.94
CA LYS A 48 -16.12 12.97 -6.10
C LYS A 48 -16.02 11.98 -7.26
N LYS A 49 -14.80 11.53 -7.60
CA LYS A 49 -14.61 10.51 -8.65
C LYS A 49 -15.37 9.22 -8.36
N ILE A 50 -15.33 8.76 -7.11
CA ILE A 50 -16.05 7.54 -6.70
C ILE A 50 -17.56 7.72 -6.83
N GLN A 51 -18.09 8.89 -6.47
CA GLN A 51 -19.52 9.21 -6.61
C GLN A 51 -19.94 9.24 -8.09
N GLU A 52 -19.14 9.88 -8.97
CA GLU A 52 -19.40 9.92 -10.41
C GLU A 52 -19.43 8.50 -11.02
N LEU A 53 -18.44 7.66 -10.70
CA LEU A 53 -18.40 6.26 -11.16
C LEU A 53 -19.59 5.44 -10.67
N LEU A 54 -20.07 5.70 -9.45
CA LEU A 54 -21.26 5.01 -8.91
C LEU A 54 -22.54 5.42 -9.63
N ILE A 55 -22.68 6.71 -9.96
CA ILE A 55 -23.81 7.20 -10.75
C ILE A 55 -23.78 6.53 -12.12
N GLU A 56 -22.66 6.64 -12.84
CA GLU A 56 -22.46 6.05 -14.17
C GLU A 56 -22.72 4.53 -14.18
N SER A 57 -22.17 3.80 -13.21
CA SER A 57 -22.35 2.34 -13.12
C SER A 57 -23.80 1.92 -12.84
N ASN A 58 -24.64 2.84 -12.35
CA ASN A 58 -26.05 2.60 -12.06
C ASN A 58 -27.00 3.17 -13.13
N GLU A 59 -26.48 3.83 -14.16
CA GLU A 59 -27.27 4.23 -15.34
C GLU A 59 -27.58 3.01 -16.21
N LYS A 60 -28.47 2.14 -15.72
CA LYS A 60 -28.84 0.88 -16.35
C LYS A 60 -30.31 0.53 -16.16
N ASN A 61 -30.84 -0.26 -17.09
CA ASN A 61 -32.26 -0.65 -17.09
C ASN A 61 -32.57 -1.89 -16.24
N HIS A 62 -31.56 -2.70 -15.92
CA HIS A 62 -31.73 -4.01 -15.28
C HIS A 62 -30.62 -4.34 -14.27
N GLY A 63 -30.94 -5.29 -13.38
CA GLY A 63 -30.03 -5.76 -12.33
C GLY A 63 -30.12 -4.96 -11.04
N ARG A 64 -29.45 -5.46 -9.99
CA ARG A 64 -29.38 -4.76 -8.70
C ARG A 64 -28.50 -3.51 -8.77
N GLU A 65 -28.69 -2.59 -7.83
CA GLU A 65 -27.80 -1.46 -7.62
C GLU A 65 -26.33 -1.89 -7.49
N VAL A 66 -25.44 -1.18 -8.18
CA VAL A 66 -23.99 -1.27 -8.06
C VAL A 66 -23.56 -0.47 -6.85
N LEU A 67 -22.90 -1.13 -5.91
CA LEU A 67 -22.37 -0.51 -4.71
C LEU A 67 -20.86 -0.30 -4.86
N PHE A 68 -20.28 0.53 -3.97
CA PHE A 68 -18.83 0.72 -3.93
C PHE A 68 -18.05 -0.60 -3.85
N LYS A 69 -18.57 -1.58 -3.09
CA LYS A 69 -17.98 -2.92 -2.98
C LYS A 69 -17.82 -3.58 -4.36
N ASP A 70 -18.78 -3.42 -5.26
CA ASP A 70 -18.75 -4.05 -6.58
C ASP A 70 -17.65 -3.44 -7.45
N ILE A 71 -17.56 -2.12 -7.48
CA ILE A 71 -16.49 -1.38 -8.17
C ILE A 71 -15.13 -1.75 -7.58
N ALA A 72 -15.01 -1.77 -6.25
CA ALA A 72 -13.76 -2.10 -5.57
C ALA A 72 -13.30 -3.53 -5.89
N LEU A 73 -14.19 -4.53 -5.80
CA LEU A 73 -13.84 -5.91 -6.13
C LEU A 73 -13.47 -6.09 -7.61
N TYR A 74 -14.18 -5.41 -8.51
CA TYR A 74 -13.83 -5.41 -9.93
C TYR A 74 -12.44 -4.80 -10.15
N ALA A 75 -12.16 -3.62 -9.59
CA ALA A 75 -10.87 -2.95 -9.73
C ALA A 75 -9.71 -3.79 -9.16
N ILE A 76 -9.90 -4.37 -7.96
CA ILE A 76 -8.90 -5.26 -7.33
C ILE A 76 -8.59 -6.45 -8.24
N SER A 77 -9.59 -7.04 -8.90
CA SER A 77 -9.40 -8.17 -9.82
C SER A 77 -8.58 -7.82 -11.07
N LYS A 78 -8.43 -6.54 -11.39
CA LYS A 78 -7.70 -6.03 -12.55
C LYS A 78 -6.29 -5.55 -12.23
N LEU A 79 -5.91 -5.47 -10.95
CA LEU A 79 -4.58 -5.02 -10.55
C LEU A 79 -3.50 -5.97 -11.10
N THR A 80 -2.52 -5.38 -11.76
CA THR A 80 -1.33 -6.08 -12.25
C THR A 80 -0.16 -5.90 -11.29
N LYS A 81 0.91 -6.70 -11.47
CA LYS A 81 2.16 -6.53 -10.69
C LYS A 81 2.71 -5.11 -10.80
N LYS A 82 2.64 -4.50 -11.99
CA LYS A 82 3.07 -3.12 -12.23
C LYS A 82 2.24 -2.11 -11.44
N ASP A 83 0.95 -2.37 -11.27
CA ASP A 83 0.09 -1.51 -10.45
C ASP A 83 0.43 -1.64 -8.97
N ILE A 84 0.78 -2.84 -8.50
CA ILE A 84 1.27 -3.05 -7.13
C ILE A 84 2.58 -2.29 -6.89
N GLU A 85 3.54 -2.37 -7.82
CA GLU A 85 4.79 -1.58 -7.75
C GLU A 85 4.49 -0.08 -7.70
N LYS A 86 3.52 0.41 -8.47
CA LYS A 86 3.10 1.81 -8.44
C LYS A 86 2.41 2.19 -7.12
N ILE A 87 1.61 1.31 -6.53
CA ILE A 87 1.01 1.53 -5.20
C ILE A 87 2.12 1.65 -4.14
N GLN A 88 3.13 0.78 -4.21
CA GLN A 88 4.30 0.85 -3.33
C GLN A 88 5.07 2.16 -3.53
N GLU A 89 5.32 2.58 -4.76
CA GLU A 89 5.94 3.87 -5.09
C GLU A 89 5.19 5.05 -4.50
N ASN A 90 3.86 5.06 -4.65
CA ASN A 90 3.02 6.14 -4.17
C ASN A 90 2.95 6.20 -2.64
N SER A 91 3.28 5.11 -1.95
CA SER A 91 3.33 5.06 -0.48
C SER A 91 4.58 5.73 0.10
N LEU A 92 5.61 6.00 -0.72
CA LEU A 92 6.86 6.61 -0.29
C LEU A 92 6.72 8.13 -0.16
N THR A 93 7.31 8.67 0.91
CA THR A 93 7.56 10.11 1.06
C THR A 93 8.60 10.59 0.05
N GLU A 94 8.67 11.91 -0.16
CA GLU A 94 9.65 12.50 -1.08
C GLU A 94 11.09 12.10 -0.73
N MET A 95 11.44 12.11 0.56
CA MET A 95 12.79 11.71 1.02
C MET A 95 13.06 10.23 0.80
N GLU A 96 12.10 9.35 1.08
CA GLU A 96 12.25 7.91 0.83
C GLU A 96 12.43 7.59 -0.66
N LYS A 97 11.80 8.37 -1.55
CA LYS A 97 12.05 8.27 -3.00
C LYS A 97 13.48 8.66 -3.37
N VAL A 98 14.01 9.71 -2.75
CA VAL A 98 15.40 10.14 -2.96
C VAL A 98 16.38 9.08 -2.44
N GLU A 99 16.13 8.53 -1.25
CA GLU A 99 16.95 7.47 -0.65
C GLU A 99 16.94 6.20 -1.50
N ARG A 100 15.77 5.75 -1.97
CA ARG A 100 15.68 4.61 -2.89
C ARG A 100 16.45 4.87 -4.18
N SER A 101 16.32 6.08 -4.73
CA SER A 101 17.04 6.47 -5.94
C SER A 101 18.57 6.47 -5.74
N LEU A 102 19.04 6.89 -4.57
CA LEU A 102 20.44 6.80 -4.15
C LEU A 102 20.91 5.34 -4.08
N GLU A 103 20.15 4.47 -3.40
CA GLU A 103 20.48 3.05 -3.27
C GLU A 103 20.56 2.36 -4.63
N GLU A 104 19.56 2.58 -5.49
CA GLU A 104 19.55 2.06 -6.86
C GLU A 104 20.75 2.58 -7.67
N TYR A 105 21.09 3.86 -7.54
CA TYR A 105 22.24 4.44 -8.24
C TYR A 105 23.55 3.80 -7.77
N ASN A 106 23.72 3.66 -6.45
CA ASN A 106 24.90 3.04 -5.86
C ASN A 106 25.05 1.57 -6.29
N GLN A 107 23.96 0.81 -6.30
CA GLN A 107 23.96 -0.57 -6.77
C GLN A 107 24.29 -0.68 -8.27
N LYS A 108 23.68 0.15 -9.12
CA LYS A 108 23.87 0.11 -10.58
C LYS A 108 25.28 0.53 -10.99
N ASN A 109 25.88 1.51 -10.30
CA ASN A 109 27.17 2.08 -10.66
C ASN A 109 28.33 1.54 -9.81
N GLY A 110 28.07 0.65 -8.85
CA GLY A 110 29.08 0.16 -7.91
C GLY A 110 29.65 1.27 -7.01
N THR A 111 28.90 2.36 -6.80
CA THR A 111 29.33 3.50 -5.98
C THR A 111 28.83 3.38 -4.54
N LYS A 112 29.42 4.17 -3.63
CA LYS A 112 28.99 4.31 -2.24
C LYS A 112 28.80 5.79 -1.90
N LEU A 113 28.05 6.49 -2.74
CA LEU A 113 27.75 7.90 -2.50
C LEU A 113 26.89 8.04 -1.26
N ASN A 114 27.15 9.09 -0.48
CA ASN A 114 26.19 9.56 0.51
C ASN A 114 25.09 10.41 -0.15
N LEU A 115 24.03 10.74 0.61
CA LEU A 115 22.90 11.51 0.09
C LEU A 115 23.31 12.88 -0.49
N GLY A 116 24.22 13.59 0.18
CA GLY A 116 24.69 14.90 -0.28
C GLY A 116 25.49 14.80 -1.58
N GLU A 117 26.41 13.84 -1.68
CA GLU A 117 27.20 13.59 -2.89
C GLU A 117 26.31 13.18 -4.07
N TYR A 118 25.30 12.36 -3.81
CA TYR A 118 24.34 11.97 -4.84
C TYR A 118 23.48 13.14 -5.32
N LEU A 119 23.01 13.98 -4.41
CA LEU A 119 22.24 15.17 -4.76
C LEU A 119 23.10 16.19 -5.55
N LEU A 120 24.34 16.45 -5.13
CA LEU A 120 25.26 17.32 -5.88
C LEU A 120 25.48 16.80 -7.30
N LYS A 121 25.68 15.49 -7.44
CA LYS A 121 25.85 14.83 -8.75
C LYS A 121 24.58 14.86 -9.59
N LYS A 122 23.40 14.68 -8.98
CA LYS A 122 22.12 14.67 -9.70
C LYS A 122 21.68 16.07 -10.15
N LEU A 123 22.04 17.08 -9.36
CA LEU A 123 21.76 18.50 -9.62
C LEU A 123 22.83 19.16 -10.51
N ASN A 124 23.85 18.42 -10.94
CA ASN A 124 25.00 18.93 -11.72
C ASN A 124 25.67 20.15 -11.05
N LEU A 125 25.75 20.14 -9.72
CA LEU A 125 26.38 21.21 -8.94
C LEU A 125 27.89 20.93 -8.72
N ASN A 126 28.43 19.88 -9.36
CA ASN A 126 29.85 19.54 -9.54
C ASN A 126 30.02 18.61 -10.75
#